data_AF-D7L2H8-F1
#
_entry.id   AF-D7L2H8-F1
#
_cell.length_a   1.000
_cell.length_b   1.000
_cell.length_c   1.000
_cell.angle_alpha   90.00
_cell.angle_beta   90.00
_cell.angle_gamma   90.00
#
_symmetry.space_group_name_H-M   'P 1'
#
loop_
_entity.id
_entity.type
_entity.pdbx_description
1 polymer ?
#
loop_
_entity_poly.entity_id
_entity_poly.type
_entity_poly.pdbx_seq_one_letter_code
_entity_poly.pdbx_strand_id
1 'polypeptide(L)'
;EQNNRRIVLALQSGLKSEVTWALNTLTLLSFKEKDDIRRDVTPLAKISGLLDALLLIIDDWRDIALPKDLTRGTRVRTLGTNASVTGFGNEYDALASIQLPGSGIGSSAAEGLGKKSGGKHQSSQWWMEEDGLFNLDDEGRSEKQMCAIAASNVIRNFSFMPDNEVVMAQHRHCLETVFQCIHDHMTEDEELVTNSLETIVNLAHLMDLRIFSSLKQSYININEKKAVQAVVGILDSSVKAWNCAAAELLGRLIINPDNEPFISPLIPQIHKRLVDLLSIQAVDAQAAAVGALYNLVEVNMDCRLKLASERWAVDRLLKVIKTPHPVPEVCRKAAMILENLVSEPQNRGLLLAYENAFAELLFQDGKYSDSFARILYELTARSNSRVASARGIWG
;
A
#
# COMPACT_ATOMS: atom_id res chain seq x y z
N GLU A 1 -6.93 19.69 -28.65
CA GLU A 1 -8.19 19.75 -27.88
C GLU A 1 -9.20 18.67 -28.29
N GLN A 2 -9.60 18.57 -29.56
CA GLN A 2 -10.53 17.52 -30.03
C GLN A 2 -10.04 16.08 -29.75
N ASN A 3 -8.75 15.81 -29.95
CA ASN A 3 -8.14 14.50 -29.61
C ASN A 3 -8.15 14.23 -28.10
N ASN A 4 -7.91 15.25 -27.27
CA ASN A 4 -7.90 15.13 -25.80
C ASN A 4 -9.29 14.75 -25.28
N ARG A 5 -10.34 15.39 -25.82
CA ARG A 5 -11.73 15.06 -25.47
C ARG A 5 -12.10 13.64 -25.92
N ARG A 6 -11.63 13.20 -27.09
CA ARG A 6 -11.84 11.83 -27.57
C ARG A 6 -11.22 10.80 -26.62
N ILE A 7 -10.00 11.05 -26.12
CA ILE A 7 -9.34 10.15 -25.16
C ILE A 7 -10.21 9.95 -23.91
N VAL A 8 -10.69 11.03 -23.30
CA VAL A 8 -11.53 10.94 -22.09
C VAL A 8 -12.84 10.18 -22.36
N LEU A 9 -13.51 10.48 -23.48
CA LEU A 9 -14.74 9.79 -23.87
C LEU A 9 -14.50 8.30 -24.17
N ALA A 10 -13.35 7.96 -24.77
CA ALA A 10 -12.97 6.58 -25.04
C ALA A 10 -12.76 5.79 -23.75
N LEU A 11 -12.07 6.35 -22.76
CA LEU A 11 -11.90 5.74 -21.43
C LEU A 11 -13.25 5.54 -20.73
N GLN A 12 -14.16 6.52 -20.81
CA GLN A 12 -15.49 6.47 -20.19
C GLN A 12 -16.50 5.60 -20.93
N SER A 13 -16.22 5.22 -22.18
CA SER A 13 -17.18 4.51 -23.03
C SER A 13 -17.47 3.08 -22.59
N GLY A 14 -16.56 2.45 -21.83
CA GLY A 14 -16.58 1.02 -21.52
C GLY A 14 -16.34 0.11 -22.73
N LEU A 15 -16.12 0.66 -23.93
CA LEU A 15 -15.85 -0.10 -25.15
C LEU A 15 -14.39 -0.54 -25.17
N LYS A 16 -14.15 -1.86 -25.13
CA LYS A 16 -12.81 -2.47 -25.10
C LYS A 16 -11.83 -1.83 -26.09
N SER A 17 -12.18 -1.77 -27.37
CA SER A 17 -11.29 -1.24 -28.41
C SER A 17 -10.92 0.23 -28.20
N GLU A 18 -11.87 1.05 -27.74
CA GLU A 18 -11.65 2.48 -27.50
C GLU A 18 -10.83 2.69 -26.22
N VAL A 19 -11.13 1.94 -25.14
CA VAL A 19 -10.36 1.97 -23.90
C VAL A 19 -8.91 1.56 -24.15
N THR A 20 -8.68 0.43 -24.84
CA THR A 20 -7.33 -0.03 -25.19
C THR A 20 -6.60 1.00 -26.07
N TRP A 21 -7.26 1.57 -27.08
CA TRP A 21 -6.67 2.62 -27.91
C TRP A 21 -6.28 3.86 -27.08
N ALA A 22 -7.16 4.31 -26.17
CA ALA A 22 -6.92 5.46 -25.32
C ALA A 22 -5.76 5.22 -24.35
N LEU A 23 -5.72 4.06 -23.70
CA LEU A 23 -4.64 3.67 -22.78
C LEU A 23 -3.30 3.59 -23.51
N ASN A 24 -3.23 2.93 -24.67
CA ASN A 24 -2.00 2.88 -25.47
C ASN A 24 -1.53 4.26 -25.91
N THR A 25 -2.47 5.13 -26.30
CA THR A 25 -2.15 6.53 -26.64
C THR A 25 -1.59 7.27 -25.44
N LEU A 26 -2.18 7.11 -24.26
CA LEU A 26 -1.73 7.74 -23.02
C LEU A 26 -0.40 7.17 -22.51
N THR A 27 -0.12 5.88 -22.71
CA THR A 27 1.19 5.30 -22.41
C THR A 27 2.28 5.99 -23.22
N LEU A 28 2.06 6.23 -24.52
CA LEU A 28 2.98 6.98 -25.36
C LEU A 28 3.13 8.44 -24.93
N LEU A 29 2.02 9.11 -24.57
CA LEU A 29 2.03 10.51 -24.14
C LEU A 29 2.58 10.73 -22.72
N SER A 30 2.55 9.68 -21.88
CA SER A 30 3.04 9.70 -20.51
C SER A 30 4.53 9.33 -20.42
N PHE A 31 5.11 8.75 -21.47
CA PHE A 31 6.52 8.42 -21.52
C PHE A 31 7.36 9.66 -21.89
N LYS A 32 8.38 9.93 -21.08
CA LYS A 32 9.38 10.97 -21.36
C LYS A 32 10.71 10.31 -21.68
N GLU A 33 11.17 10.43 -22.92
CA GLU A 33 12.52 9.99 -23.29
C GLU A 33 13.55 10.93 -22.66
N LYS A 34 14.66 10.37 -22.15
CA LYS A 34 15.62 11.08 -21.29
C LYS A 34 16.29 12.29 -21.96
N ASP A 35 16.25 12.35 -23.29
CA ASP A 35 16.89 13.39 -24.12
C ASP A 35 15.91 14.32 -24.86
N ASP A 36 14.59 14.12 -24.72
CA ASP A 36 13.63 14.96 -25.44
C ASP A 36 13.36 16.27 -24.66
N ILE A 37 14.11 17.31 -25.05
CA ILE A 37 13.98 18.70 -24.57
C ILE A 37 12.62 19.31 -25.00
N ARG A 38 11.81 18.59 -25.78
CA ARG A 38 10.47 19.04 -26.17
C ARG A 38 9.59 19.16 -24.93
N ARG A 39 9.20 20.41 -24.66
CA ARG A 39 8.24 20.89 -23.66
C ARG A 39 6.80 20.35 -23.85
N ASP A 40 6.63 19.19 -24.46
CA ASP A 40 5.32 18.59 -24.69
C ASP A 40 5.01 17.55 -23.61
N VAL A 41 5.31 17.91 -22.35
CA VAL A 41 4.67 17.26 -21.21
C VAL A 41 3.17 17.43 -21.41
N THR A 42 2.40 16.35 -21.25
CA THR A 42 0.93 16.40 -21.26
C THR A 42 0.48 16.70 -19.83
N PRO A 43 0.37 17.98 -19.41
CA PRO A 43 -0.15 18.28 -18.10
C PRO A 43 -1.60 17.81 -18.02
N LEU A 44 -1.98 17.23 -16.89
CA LEU A 44 -3.36 16.84 -16.58
C LEU A 44 -4.30 18.04 -16.74
N ALA A 45 -3.83 19.25 -16.44
CA ALA A 45 -4.58 20.50 -16.66
C ALA A 45 -5.02 20.74 -18.13
N LYS A 46 -4.32 20.17 -19.12
CA LYS A 46 -4.69 20.27 -20.55
C LYS A 46 -5.76 19.25 -20.97
N ILE A 47 -6.05 18.24 -20.14
CA ILE A 47 -7.03 17.19 -20.43
C ILE A 47 -7.99 17.06 -19.24
N SER A 48 -8.99 17.94 -19.20
CA SER A 48 -10.01 17.95 -18.15
C SER A 48 -10.70 16.59 -18.03
N GLY A 49 -10.81 16.07 -16.81
CA GLY A 49 -11.45 14.77 -16.50
C GLY A 49 -10.61 13.53 -16.82
N LEU A 50 -9.35 13.68 -17.28
CA LEU A 50 -8.50 12.53 -17.59
C LEU A 50 -8.17 11.69 -16.36
N LEU A 51 -7.79 12.33 -15.26
CA LEU A 51 -7.44 11.63 -14.03
C LEU A 51 -8.65 10.84 -13.50
N ASP A 52 -9.82 11.46 -13.43
CA ASP A 52 -11.07 10.79 -13.04
C ASP A 52 -11.42 9.61 -13.96
N ALA A 53 -11.24 9.76 -15.28
CA ALA A 53 -11.51 8.69 -16.24
C ALA A 53 -10.54 7.50 -16.09
N LEU A 54 -9.27 7.75 -15.74
CA LEU A 54 -8.29 6.70 -15.45
C LEU A 54 -8.60 6.00 -14.12
N LEU A 55 -8.97 6.76 -13.08
CA LEU A 55 -9.35 6.19 -11.78
C LEU A 55 -10.60 5.32 -11.88
N LEU A 56 -11.59 5.72 -12.69
CA LEU A 56 -12.80 4.93 -12.94
C LEU A 56 -12.48 3.53 -13.50
N ILE A 57 -11.45 3.39 -14.35
CA ILE A 57 -11.04 2.07 -14.86
C ILE A 57 -10.51 1.17 -13.74
N ILE A 58 -9.78 1.76 -12.78
CA ILE A 58 -9.26 1.03 -11.62
C ILE A 58 -10.40 0.66 -10.66
N ASP A 59 -11.32 1.58 -10.40
CA ASP A 59 -12.50 1.33 -9.57
C ASP A 59 -13.38 0.20 -10.15
N ASP A 60 -13.67 0.26 -11.45
CA ASP A 60 -14.43 -0.77 -12.17
C ASP A 60 -13.80 -2.16 -12.02
N TRP A 61 -12.45 -2.25 -12.06
CA TRP A 61 -11.74 -3.50 -11.81
C TRP A 61 -11.91 -3.95 -10.36
N ARG A 62 -11.72 -3.05 -9.39
CA ARG A 62 -11.79 -3.40 -7.97
C ARG A 62 -13.18 -3.86 -7.54
N ASP A 63 -14.24 -3.33 -8.15
CA ASP A 63 -15.62 -3.76 -7.91
C ASP A 63 -15.87 -5.23 -8.29
N ILE A 64 -15.09 -5.78 -9.22
CA ILE A 64 -15.21 -7.17 -9.71
C ILE A 64 -14.07 -8.10 -9.27
N ALA A 65 -12.95 -7.55 -8.80
CA ALA A 65 -11.74 -8.30 -8.42
C ALA A 65 -11.93 -9.11 -7.12
N LEU A 66 -12.77 -8.64 -6.20
CA LEU A 66 -13.02 -9.34 -4.94
C LEU A 66 -13.98 -10.52 -5.14
N PRO A 67 -13.60 -11.76 -4.73
CA PRO A 67 -14.52 -12.89 -4.73
C PRO A 67 -15.73 -12.56 -3.82
N LYS A 68 -16.95 -12.63 -4.38
CA LYS A 68 -18.22 -12.41 -3.66
C LYS A 68 -18.43 -13.38 -2.48
N ASP A 69 -17.57 -14.39 -2.32
CA ASP A 69 -17.64 -15.40 -1.25
C ASP A 69 -17.15 -14.88 0.11
N LEU A 70 -16.30 -13.85 0.16
CA LEU A 70 -15.89 -13.21 1.41
C LEU A 70 -16.91 -12.18 1.94
N THR A 71 -17.91 -11.81 1.12
CA THR A 71 -18.91 -10.78 1.43
C THR A 71 -20.34 -11.31 1.61
N ARG A 72 -20.60 -12.62 1.43
CA ARG A 72 -21.86 -13.24 1.87
C ARG A 72 -21.89 -13.39 3.40
N GLY A 73 -22.11 -12.29 4.11
CA GLY A 73 -22.95 -12.38 5.30
C GLY A 73 -24.27 -13.01 4.86
N THR A 74 -24.66 -14.12 5.48
CA THR A 74 -25.85 -14.93 5.18
C THR A 74 -27.12 -14.07 5.06
N ARG A 75 -27.33 -13.43 3.91
CA ARG A 75 -28.60 -12.82 3.58
C ARG A 75 -29.48 -13.94 3.06
N VAL A 76 -30.22 -14.54 3.99
CA VAL A 76 -31.40 -15.34 3.66
C VAL A 76 -32.31 -14.44 2.81
N ARG A 77 -32.31 -14.65 1.50
CA ARG A 77 -33.31 -14.06 0.60
C ARG A 77 -34.62 -14.80 0.82
N THR A 78 -35.46 -14.30 1.71
CA THR A 78 -36.90 -14.61 1.71
C THR A 78 -37.58 -13.79 0.62
N LEU A 79 -37.37 -14.17 -0.64
CA LEU A 79 -38.19 -13.68 -1.76
C LEU A 79 -39.07 -14.83 -2.23
N GLY A 80 -40.39 -14.68 -1.98
CA GLY A 80 -41.41 -15.56 -2.56
C GLY A 80 -42.16 -16.49 -1.61
N THR A 81 -42.00 -16.39 -0.29
CA THR A 81 -42.67 -17.33 0.63
C THR A 81 -44.20 -17.23 0.66
N ASN A 82 -44.83 -16.21 0.05
CA ASN A 82 -46.29 -16.05 0.02
C ASN A 82 -46.87 -15.56 -1.33
N ALA A 83 -46.17 -15.71 -2.46
CA ALA A 83 -46.67 -15.24 -3.76
C ALA A 83 -47.13 -16.41 -4.64
N SER A 84 -48.43 -16.47 -4.94
CA SER A 84 -49.06 -17.54 -5.76
C SER A 84 -48.94 -17.32 -7.28
N VAL A 85 -48.09 -16.40 -7.74
CA VAL A 85 -47.91 -16.11 -9.17
C VAL A 85 -46.44 -15.87 -9.46
N THR A 86 -45.78 -16.84 -10.08
CA THR A 86 -44.50 -16.65 -10.77
C THR A 86 -44.81 -16.24 -12.20
N GLY A 87 -44.55 -14.99 -12.55
CA GLY A 87 -44.76 -14.46 -13.89
C GLY A 87 -43.80 -15.10 -14.90
N PHE A 88 -44.25 -16.16 -15.56
CA PHE A 88 -43.86 -16.54 -16.92
C PHE A 88 -45.08 -17.23 -17.55
N GLY A 89 -45.71 -16.58 -18.51
CA GLY A 89 -46.81 -17.15 -19.26
C GLY A 89 -46.32 -18.18 -20.27
N ASN A 90 -47.03 -19.30 -20.37
CA ASN A 90 -47.47 -19.85 -21.65
C ASN A 90 -48.70 -20.73 -21.41
N GLU A 91 -49.76 -20.41 -22.15
CA GLU A 91 -51.09 -21.00 -22.13
C GLU A 91 -51.08 -22.41 -22.77
N TYR A 92 -51.97 -23.30 -22.33
CA TYR A 92 -52.98 -24.00 -23.17
C TYR A 92 -53.77 -25.01 -22.31
N ASP A 93 -54.97 -24.56 -21.94
CA ASP A 93 -56.28 -25.22 -22.07
C ASP A 93 -56.47 -26.71 -21.67
N ALA A 94 -57.29 -26.95 -20.63
CA ALA A 94 -58.48 -27.81 -20.73
C ALA A 94 -59.25 -27.86 -19.39
N LEU A 95 -60.44 -27.25 -19.45
CA LEU A 95 -61.65 -27.37 -18.65
C LEU A 95 -61.85 -28.61 -17.74
N ALA A 96 -62.57 -28.33 -16.64
CA ALA A 96 -63.56 -29.15 -15.93
C ALA A 96 -63.21 -29.71 -14.53
N SER A 97 -63.73 -29.01 -13.52
CA SER A 97 -64.71 -29.52 -12.55
C SER A 97 -64.36 -30.62 -11.54
N ILE A 98 -64.44 -30.21 -10.26
CA ILE A 98 -65.14 -30.87 -9.13
C ILE A 98 -64.53 -32.17 -8.53
N GLN A 99 -64.58 -32.20 -7.19
CA GLN A 99 -64.09 -33.20 -6.23
C GLN A 99 -64.60 -34.65 -6.38
N LEU A 100 -63.68 -35.61 -6.12
CA LEU A 100 -63.74 -36.93 -5.40
C LEU A 100 -64.85 -37.97 -5.76
N PRO A 101 -64.82 -39.23 -5.27
CA PRO A 101 -63.74 -40.17 -4.92
C PRO A 101 -63.96 -41.61 -5.51
N GLY A 102 -63.00 -42.53 -5.35
CA GLY A 102 -63.37 -43.96 -5.22
C GLY A 102 -62.40 -45.01 -5.78
N SER A 103 -61.97 -45.87 -4.86
CA SER A 103 -61.95 -47.35 -4.95
C SER A 103 -61.05 -48.06 -5.98
N GLY A 104 -60.20 -48.96 -5.46
CA GLY A 104 -60.09 -50.30 -6.06
C GLY A 104 -58.69 -50.83 -6.40
N ILE A 105 -58.09 -51.56 -5.45
CA ILE A 105 -57.57 -52.95 -5.58
C ILE A 105 -56.48 -53.28 -6.63
N GLY A 106 -55.41 -53.95 -6.16
CA GLY A 106 -54.62 -54.96 -6.91
C GLY A 106 -53.11 -54.71 -6.91
N SER A 107 -52.34 -55.14 -5.91
CA SER A 107 -51.61 -56.43 -5.85
C SER A 107 -50.77 -56.80 -7.09
N SER A 108 -49.44 -56.80 -6.97
CA SER A 108 -48.64 -58.03 -6.90
C SER A 108 -47.12 -57.74 -6.99
N ALA A 109 -46.35 -58.54 -6.26
CA ALA A 109 -44.91 -58.45 -6.08
C ALA A 109 -44.13 -59.21 -7.17
N ALA A 110 -42.88 -58.79 -7.42
CA ALA A 110 -41.78 -59.70 -7.72
C ALA A 110 -40.42 -59.02 -7.45
N GLU A 111 -39.54 -59.80 -6.82
CA GLU A 111 -38.22 -59.49 -6.29
C GLU A 111 -37.14 -59.31 -7.37
N GLY A 112 -35.98 -58.73 -7.00
CA GLY A 112 -34.76 -58.87 -7.81
C GLY A 112 -33.63 -57.89 -7.48
N LEU A 113 -32.72 -58.30 -6.60
CA LEU A 113 -31.46 -57.64 -6.23
C LEU A 113 -30.60 -57.19 -7.43
N GLY A 114 -29.93 -56.04 -7.30
CA GLY A 114 -28.79 -55.67 -8.16
C GLY A 114 -28.24 -54.26 -7.94
N LYS A 115 -27.42 -54.07 -6.90
CA LYS A 115 -26.61 -52.84 -6.69
C LYS A 115 -25.75 -52.52 -7.91
N LYS A 116 -25.78 -51.27 -8.38
CA LYS A 116 -24.58 -50.57 -8.88
C LYS A 116 -24.72 -49.05 -8.68
N SER A 117 -23.72 -48.51 -7.99
CA SER A 117 -23.50 -47.10 -7.70
C SER A 117 -23.33 -46.26 -8.97
N GLY A 118 -24.03 -45.14 -9.04
CA GLY A 118 -23.77 -44.10 -10.03
C GLY A 118 -24.90 -43.08 -10.04
N GLY A 119 -24.58 -41.79 -9.86
CA GLY A 119 -25.53 -40.71 -10.09
C GLY A 119 -25.87 -39.82 -8.89
N LYS A 120 -24.86 -39.22 -8.24
CA LYS A 120 -25.03 -37.96 -7.50
C LYS A 120 -23.78 -37.09 -7.70
N HIS A 121 -23.51 -36.71 -8.95
CA HIS A 121 -22.48 -35.69 -9.23
C HIS A 121 -22.84 -34.73 -10.37
N GLN A 122 -23.94 -34.95 -11.09
CA GLN A 122 -24.27 -34.13 -12.26
C GLN A 122 -25.16 -32.92 -11.95
N SER A 123 -25.91 -32.92 -10.84
CA SER A 123 -26.82 -31.81 -10.54
C SER A 123 -26.15 -30.62 -9.85
N SER A 124 -24.89 -30.72 -9.42
CA SER A 124 -24.14 -29.61 -8.81
C SER A 124 -23.22 -28.88 -9.78
N GLN A 125 -22.93 -29.47 -10.95
CA GLN A 125 -22.11 -28.83 -11.98
C GLN A 125 -22.91 -27.79 -12.79
N TRP A 126 -24.19 -28.09 -13.07
CA TRP A 126 -25.06 -27.22 -13.87
C TRP A 126 -25.33 -25.84 -13.25
N TRP A 127 -25.38 -25.74 -11.92
CA TRP A 127 -25.57 -24.46 -11.23
C TRP A 127 -24.29 -23.63 -11.07
N MET A 128 -23.10 -24.22 -11.29
CA MET A 128 -21.82 -23.50 -11.22
C MET A 128 -21.40 -22.95 -12.59
N GLU A 129 -21.97 -23.45 -13.68
CA GLU A 129 -21.74 -22.94 -15.05
C GLU A 129 -22.59 -21.69 -15.37
N GLU A 130 -23.71 -21.48 -14.69
CA GLU A 130 -24.57 -20.29 -14.90
C GLU A 130 -24.08 -19.01 -14.20
N ASP A 131 -23.03 -19.09 -13.38
CA ASP A 131 -22.43 -17.90 -12.75
C ASP A 131 -21.83 -16.92 -13.77
N GLY A 132 -21.68 -17.33 -15.05
CA GLY A 132 -21.18 -16.48 -16.15
C GLY A 132 -22.24 -15.69 -16.93
N LEU A 133 -23.54 -15.85 -16.67
CA LEU A 133 -24.57 -15.13 -17.46
C LEU A 133 -24.68 -13.64 -17.08
N PHE A 134 -24.33 -13.31 -15.84
CA PHE A 134 -24.36 -11.94 -15.29
C PHE A 134 -23.07 -11.52 -14.57
N ASN A 135 -22.08 -12.40 -14.45
CA ASN A 135 -20.72 -12.03 -14.05
C ASN A 135 -19.80 -12.17 -15.27
N LEU A 136 -18.73 -11.36 -15.31
CA LEU A 136 -17.69 -11.53 -16.33
C LEU A 136 -17.09 -12.92 -16.22
N ASP A 137 -16.87 -13.55 -17.37
CA ASP A 137 -16.06 -14.74 -17.47
C ASP A 137 -14.60 -14.43 -17.09
N ASP A 138 -13.79 -15.46 -16.90
CA ASP A 138 -12.41 -15.29 -16.45
C ASP A 138 -11.57 -14.49 -17.47
N GLU A 139 -11.87 -14.63 -18.76
CA GLU A 139 -11.27 -13.83 -19.83
C GLU A 139 -11.64 -12.34 -19.68
N GLY A 140 -12.93 -12.02 -19.55
CA GLY A 140 -13.39 -10.65 -19.35
C GLY A 140 -12.85 -10.00 -18.07
N ARG A 141 -12.66 -10.79 -16.99
CA ARG A 141 -11.97 -10.33 -15.78
C ARG A 141 -10.51 -10.02 -16.04
N SER A 142 -9.77 -10.94 -16.68
CA SER A 142 -8.36 -10.73 -17.02
C SER A 142 -8.17 -9.50 -17.89
N GLU A 143 -9.05 -9.26 -18.86
CA GLU A 143 -9.02 -8.07 -19.70
C GLU A 143 -9.23 -6.76 -18.91
N LYS A 144 -10.16 -6.76 -17.96
CA LYS A 144 -10.39 -5.62 -17.07
C LYS A 144 -9.21 -5.37 -16.14
N GLN A 145 -8.57 -6.42 -15.62
CA GLN A 145 -7.33 -6.33 -14.85
C GLN A 145 -6.22 -5.66 -15.66
N MET A 146 -5.99 -6.12 -16.90
CA MET A 146 -4.99 -5.53 -17.79
C MET A 146 -5.27 -4.05 -18.09
N CYS A 147 -6.53 -3.66 -18.23
CA CYS A 147 -6.90 -2.25 -18.37
C CYS A 147 -6.58 -1.43 -17.11
N ALA A 148 -6.86 -1.97 -15.91
CA ALA A 148 -6.53 -1.32 -14.65
C ALA A 148 -5.01 -1.19 -14.45
N ILE A 149 -4.24 -2.23 -14.79
CA ILE A 149 -2.78 -2.20 -14.79
C ILE A 149 -2.27 -1.10 -15.73
N ALA A 150 -2.76 -1.05 -16.97
CA ALA A 150 -2.39 -0.02 -17.93
C ALA A 150 -2.78 1.40 -17.46
N ALA A 151 -3.95 1.57 -16.84
CA ALA A 151 -4.37 2.84 -16.25
C ALA A 151 -3.46 3.27 -15.08
N SER A 152 -3.14 2.36 -14.16
CA SER A 152 -2.23 2.62 -13.05
C SER A 152 -0.81 2.97 -13.52
N ASN A 153 -0.32 2.34 -14.59
CA ASN A 153 0.95 2.68 -15.24
C ASN A 153 0.96 4.12 -15.76
N VAL A 154 -0.13 4.55 -16.42
CA VAL A 154 -0.27 5.94 -16.90
C VAL A 154 -0.29 6.93 -15.74
N ILE A 155 -1.05 6.65 -14.68
CA ILE A 155 -1.10 7.46 -13.45
C ILE A 155 0.30 7.57 -12.84
N ARG A 156 1.00 6.43 -12.70
CA ARG A 156 2.37 6.37 -12.20
C ARG A 156 3.31 7.23 -13.03
N ASN A 157 3.28 7.14 -14.35
CA ASN A 157 4.10 7.99 -15.23
C ASN A 157 3.77 9.47 -15.08
N PHE A 158 2.50 9.84 -14.96
CA PHE A 158 2.10 11.23 -14.72
C PHE A 158 2.62 11.78 -13.39
N SER A 159 2.75 10.95 -12.35
CA SER A 159 3.30 11.39 -11.06
C SER A 159 4.76 11.86 -11.13
N PHE A 160 5.52 11.47 -12.16
CA PHE A 160 6.90 11.95 -12.39
C PHE A 160 6.97 13.30 -13.13
N MET A 161 5.82 13.91 -13.46
CA MET A 161 5.77 15.19 -14.18
C MET A 161 5.52 16.35 -13.20
N PRO A 162 6.40 17.39 -13.14
CA PRO A 162 6.33 18.46 -12.13
C PRO A 162 5.02 19.25 -12.01
N ASP A 163 4.24 19.36 -13.09
CA ASP A 163 2.93 20.04 -13.06
C ASP A 163 1.79 19.11 -12.62
N ASN A 164 1.97 17.80 -12.83
CA ASN A 164 0.94 16.80 -12.54
C ASN A 164 0.98 16.36 -11.08
N GLU A 165 2.17 16.25 -10.49
CA GLU A 165 2.33 15.84 -9.09
C GLU A 165 1.52 16.72 -8.13
N VAL A 166 1.48 18.04 -8.36
CA VAL A 166 0.70 18.97 -7.54
C VAL A 166 -0.80 18.70 -7.65
N VAL A 167 -1.29 18.50 -8.87
CA VAL A 167 -2.72 18.21 -9.12
C VAL A 167 -3.10 16.87 -8.49
N MET A 168 -2.25 15.85 -8.66
CA MET A 168 -2.49 14.51 -8.15
C MET A 168 -2.43 14.45 -6.62
N ALA A 169 -1.48 15.13 -5.99
CA ALA A 169 -1.35 15.20 -4.53
C ALA A 169 -2.51 15.94 -3.85
N GLN A 170 -3.26 16.75 -4.59
CA GLN A 170 -4.48 17.43 -4.11
C GLN A 170 -5.76 16.67 -4.48
N HIS A 171 -5.66 15.59 -5.26
CA HIS A 171 -6.80 14.83 -5.74
C HIS A 171 -7.15 13.68 -4.79
N ARG A 172 -8.10 13.93 -3.87
CA ARG A 172 -8.48 12.95 -2.82
C ARG A 172 -8.74 11.54 -3.38
N HIS A 173 -9.56 11.42 -4.42
CA HIS A 173 -9.90 10.13 -4.99
C HIS A 173 -8.69 9.40 -5.61
N CYS A 174 -7.70 10.15 -6.13
CA CYS A 174 -6.45 9.57 -6.63
C CYS A 174 -5.67 8.94 -5.48
N LEU A 175 -5.51 9.67 -4.37
CA LEU A 175 -4.79 9.18 -3.20
C LEU A 175 -5.52 8.03 -2.52
N GLU A 176 -6.85 8.09 -2.39
CA GLU A 176 -7.65 7.01 -1.83
C GLU A 176 -7.48 5.72 -2.64
N THR A 177 -7.53 5.80 -3.97
CA THR A 177 -7.32 4.65 -4.88
C THR A 177 -5.93 4.05 -4.67
N VAL A 178 -4.89 4.89 -4.70
CA VAL A 178 -3.50 4.45 -4.53
C VAL A 178 -3.25 3.82 -3.15
N PHE A 179 -3.74 4.43 -2.07
CA PHE A 179 -3.61 3.87 -0.72
C PHE A 179 -4.44 2.60 -0.53
N GLN A 180 -5.57 2.47 -1.22
CA GLN A 180 -6.37 1.26 -1.16
C GLN A 180 -5.63 0.08 -1.82
N CYS A 181 -5.00 0.28 -2.99
CA CYS A 181 -4.14 -0.74 -3.61
C CYS A 181 -2.97 -1.16 -2.67
N ILE A 182 -2.34 -0.19 -2.01
CA ILE A 182 -1.27 -0.43 -1.01
C ILE A 182 -1.81 -1.19 0.21
N HIS A 183 -3.02 -0.85 0.67
CA HIS A 183 -3.65 -1.51 1.80
C HIS A 183 -3.95 -2.98 1.50
N ASP A 184 -4.42 -3.27 0.28
CA ASP A 184 -4.85 -4.59 -0.18
C ASP A 184 -3.72 -5.42 -0.80
N HIS A 185 -2.45 -5.04 -0.61
CA HIS A 185 -1.28 -5.63 -1.28
C HIS A 185 -1.07 -7.15 -1.13
N MET A 186 -1.76 -7.79 -0.19
CA MET A 186 -1.73 -9.25 -0.02
C MET A 186 -2.63 -9.98 -1.02
N THR A 187 -3.64 -9.30 -1.56
CA THR A 187 -4.64 -9.87 -2.47
C THR A 187 -4.70 -9.16 -3.82
N GLU A 188 -4.17 -7.93 -3.89
CA GLU A 188 -4.13 -7.12 -5.11
C GLU A 188 -3.01 -7.60 -6.05
N ASP A 189 -3.16 -7.28 -7.33
CA ASP A 189 -2.15 -7.55 -8.34
C ASP A 189 -0.80 -6.86 -8.04
N GLU A 190 0.32 -7.58 -8.21
CA GLU A 190 1.66 -7.07 -7.89
C GLU A 190 2.04 -5.83 -8.69
N GLU A 191 1.62 -5.72 -9.96
CA GLU A 191 1.91 -4.55 -10.79
C GLU A 191 1.07 -3.34 -10.33
N LEU A 192 -0.20 -3.54 -9.96
CA LEU A 192 -1.04 -2.48 -9.38
C LEU A 192 -0.45 -1.94 -8.08
N VAL A 193 0.02 -2.82 -7.19
CA VAL A 193 0.68 -2.42 -5.93
C VAL A 193 1.97 -1.65 -6.22
N THR A 194 2.79 -2.13 -7.14
CA THR A 194 4.06 -1.50 -7.50
C THR A 194 3.85 -0.11 -8.10
N ASN A 195 2.92 0.03 -9.05
CA ASN A 195 2.56 1.32 -9.64
C ASN A 195 2.02 2.29 -8.60
N SER A 196 1.20 1.79 -7.67
CA SER A 196 0.64 2.58 -6.57
C SER A 196 1.72 3.09 -5.63
N LEU A 197 2.68 2.23 -5.24
CA LEU A 197 3.80 2.61 -4.40
C LEU A 197 4.70 3.66 -5.05
N GLU A 198 5.06 3.48 -6.31
CA GLU A 198 5.91 4.44 -7.02
C GLU A 198 5.19 5.78 -7.23
N THR A 199 3.88 5.73 -7.55
CA THR A 199 3.04 6.93 -7.60
C THR A 199 3.08 7.68 -6.28
N ILE A 200 2.79 7.00 -5.16
CA ILE A 200 2.67 7.70 -3.87
C ILE A 200 4.02 8.21 -3.36
N VAL A 201 5.12 7.49 -3.61
CA VAL A 201 6.48 7.92 -3.23
C VAL A 201 6.84 9.25 -3.92
N ASN A 202 6.47 9.41 -5.20
CA ASN A 202 6.67 10.67 -5.91
C ASN A 202 5.85 11.80 -5.29
N LEU A 203 4.57 11.56 -5.03
CA LEU A 203 3.65 12.56 -4.48
C LEU A 203 3.94 12.91 -3.02
N ALA A 204 4.57 12.02 -2.26
CA ALA A 204 4.70 12.06 -0.80
C ALA A 204 5.12 13.41 -0.20
N HIS A 205 6.01 14.13 -0.88
CA HIS A 205 6.55 15.41 -0.40
C HIS A 205 5.52 16.55 -0.41
N LEU A 206 4.43 16.41 -1.18
CA LEU A 206 3.33 17.38 -1.28
C LEU A 206 2.11 16.95 -0.45
N MET A 207 2.18 15.79 0.22
CA MET A 207 1.02 15.18 0.82
C MET A 207 0.73 15.70 2.23
N ASP A 208 -0.55 15.94 2.46
CA ASP A 208 -1.14 16.17 3.78
C ASP A 208 -2.21 15.11 4.02
N LEU A 209 -2.00 14.27 5.04
CA LEU A 209 -2.90 13.17 5.37
C LEU A 209 -4.31 13.65 5.79
N ARG A 210 -4.47 14.92 6.18
CA ARG A 210 -5.80 15.51 6.48
C ARG A 210 -6.73 15.54 5.27
N ILE A 211 -6.21 15.33 4.06
CA ILE A 211 -7.05 15.15 2.87
C ILE A 211 -8.04 14.00 3.03
N PHE A 212 -7.73 12.98 3.85
CA PHE A 212 -8.62 11.87 4.15
C PHE A 212 -9.68 12.19 5.22
N SER A 213 -9.55 13.29 5.96
CA SER A 213 -10.50 13.73 7.01
C SER A 213 -11.81 14.33 6.51
N SER A 214 -11.97 14.54 5.20
CA SER A 214 -13.14 15.22 4.64
C SER A 214 -14.46 14.52 5.00
N LEU A 215 -15.47 15.33 5.32
CA LEU A 215 -16.86 14.89 5.50
C LEU A 215 -17.58 14.59 4.18
N LYS A 216 -16.94 14.86 3.03
CA LYS A 216 -17.50 14.52 1.72
C LYS A 216 -17.58 13.00 1.59
N GLN A 217 -18.70 12.51 1.08
CA GLN A 217 -18.87 11.09 0.81
C GLN A 217 -17.77 10.63 -0.16
N SER A 218 -16.99 9.65 0.28
CA SER A 218 -16.12 8.87 -0.60
C SER A 218 -16.68 7.46 -0.76
N TYR A 219 -16.43 6.87 -1.92
CA TYR A 219 -16.74 5.48 -2.22
C TYR A 219 -15.64 4.53 -1.74
N ILE A 220 -14.42 5.05 -1.52
CA ILE A 220 -13.26 4.30 -1.05
C ILE A 220 -13.08 4.54 0.45
N ASN A 221 -13.02 3.46 1.24
CA ASN A 221 -12.93 3.53 2.70
C ASN A 221 -11.48 3.64 3.19
N ILE A 222 -10.78 4.71 2.79
CA ILE A 222 -9.46 5.09 3.30
C ILE A 222 -9.59 6.35 4.15
N ASN A 223 -9.20 6.22 5.42
CA ASN A 223 -8.99 7.35 6.33
C ASN A 223 -7.50 7.50 6.65
N GLU A 224 -7.12 8.55 7.37
CA GLU A 224 -5.74 8.87 7.75
C GLU A 224 -5.08 7.69 8.46
N LYS A 225 -5.81 7.06 9.39
CA LYS A 225 -5.30 5.90 10.13
C LYS A 225 -5.02 4.72 9.21
N LYS A 226 -5.94 4.40 8.29
CA LYS A 226 -5.78 3.31 7.33
C LYS A 226 -4.66 3.60 6.33
N ALA A 227 -4.49 4.85 5.90
CA ALA A 227 -3.41 5.26 5.02
C ALA A 227 -2.05 4.97 5.68
N VAL A 228 -1.83 5.41 6.93
CA VAL A 228 -0.58 5.11 7.65
C VAL A 228 -0.42 3.60 7.90
N GLN A 229 -1.50 2.89 8.25
CA GLN A 229 -1.47 1.44 8.42
C GLN A 229 -1.11 0.70 7.13
N ALA A 230 -1.55 1.17 5.96
CA ALA A 230 -1.19 0.61 4.67
C ALA A 230 0.33 0.73 4.42
N VAL A 231 0.92 1.88 4.75
CA VAL A 231 2.37 2.07 4.63
C VAL A 231 3.15 1.16 5.58
N VAL A 232 2.71 1.05 6.84
CA VAL A 232 3.34 0.12 7.81
C VAL A 232 3.18 -1.34 7.37
N GLY A 233 2.03 -1.72 6.82
CA GLY A 233 1.79 -3.05 6.28
C GLY A 233 2.76 -3.41 5.15
N ILE A 234 2.96 -2.50 4.18
CA ILE A 234 3.95 -2.69 3.11
C ILE A 234 5.39 -2.70 3.65
N LEU A 235 5.70 -1.89 4.66
CA LEU A 235 7.04 -1.88 5.27
C LEU A 235 7.41 -3.28 5.81
N ASP A 236 6.43 -4.04 6.27
CA ASP A 236 6.58 -5.43 6.73
C ASP A 236 6.52 -6.48 5.60
N SER A 237 6.34 -6.07 4.35
CA SER A 237 6.27 -6.98 3.20
C SER A 237 7.56 -7.80 3.00
N SER A 238 7.38 -9.02 2.50
CA SER A 238 8.45 -9.91 2.04
C SER A 238 9.12 -9.42 0.75
N VAL A 239 8.44 -8.57 -0.03
CA VAL A 239 8.96 -8.00 -1.27
C VAL A 239 9.92 -6.85 -0.96
N LYS A 240 11.20 -7.05 -1.26
CA LYS A 240 12.28 -6.09 -0.94
C LYS A 240 12.08 -4.72 -1.61
N ALA A 241 11.57 -4.69 -2.84
CA ALA A 241 11.30 -3.43 -3.53
C ALA A 241 10.21 -2.62 -2.80
N TRP A 242 9.17 -3.29 -2.32
CA TRP A 242 8.04 -2.64 -1.65
C TRP A 242 8.42 -2.12 -0.26
N ASN A 243 9.14 -2.90 0.55
CA ASN A 243 9.58 -2.41 1.85
C ASN A 243 10.59 -1.25 1.74
N CYS A 244 11.43 -1.22 0.70
CA CYS A 244 12.28 -0.08 0.38
C CYS A 244 11.45 1.16 0.03
N ALA A 245 10.47 1.02 -0.88
CA ALA A 245 9.58 2.11 -1.27
C ALA A 245 8.75 2.64 -0.09
N ALA A 246 8.26 1.76 0.80
CA ALA A 246 7.55 2.19 2.00
C ALA A 246 8.45 2.92 3.01
N ALA A 247 9.72 2.49 3.16
CA ALA A 247 10.67 3.21 4.00
C ALA A 247 10.90 4.64 3.45
N GLU A 248 11.09 4.77 2.14
CA GLU A 248 11.22 6.08 1.50
C GLU A 248 9.95 6.94 1.64
N LEU A 249 8.77 6.34 1.41
CA LEU A 249 7.48 6.99 1.59
C LEU A 249 7.31 7.55 3.01
N LEU A 250 7.60 6.75 4.03
CA LEU A 250 7.56 7.20 5.44
C LEU A 250 8.52 8.36 5.68
N GLY A 251 9.75 8.25 5.18
CA GLY A 251 10.76 9.30 5.28
C GLY A 251 10.32 10.60 4.63
N ARG A 252 9.58 10.57 3.51
CA ARG A 252 9.06 11.77 2.84
C ARG A 252 7.82 12.33 3.54
N LEU A 253 6.89 11.48 3.98
CA LEU A 253 5.64 11.90 4.64
C LEU A 253 5.90 12.62 5.96
N ILE A 254 6.88 12.17 6.75
CA ILE A 254 7.17 12.75 8.06
C ILE A 254 7.81 14.14 7.99
N ILE A 255 8.31 14.55 6.82
CA ILE A 255 8.85 15.92 6.62
C ILE A 255 7.75 16.96 6.81
N ASN A 256 6.51 16.63 6.44
CA ASN A 256 5.37 17.50 6.70
C ASN A 256 4.92 17.36 8.17
N PRO A 257 5.06 18.41 9.00
CA PRO A 257 4.72 18.33 10.42
C PRO A 257 3.22 18.07 10.66
N ASP A 258 2.35 18.43 9.73
CA ASP A 258 0.91 18.13 9.84
C ASP A 258 0.61 16.62 9.80
N ASN A 259 1.54 15.81 9.28
CA ASN A 259 1.41 14.35 9.24
C ASN A 259 1.85 13.67 10.55
N GLU A 260 2.64 14.34 11.39
CA GLU A 260 3.21 13.78 12.62
C GLU A 260 2.16 13.14 13.56
N PRO A 261 0.99 13.76 13.85
CA PRO A 261 0.02 13.18 14.78
C PRO A 261 -0.54 11.83 14.32
N PHE A 262 -0.57 11.59 13.00
CA PHE A 262 -1.08 10.35 12.42
C PHE A 262 -0.02 9.24 12.42
N ILE A 263 1.26 9.60 12.29
CA ILE A 263 2.40 8.65 12.25
C ILE A 263 2.86 8.28 13.67
N SER A 264 2.84 9.25 14.60
CA SER A 264 3.32 9.13 15.98
C SER A 264 2.87 7.85 16.72
N PRO A 265 1.60 7.40 16.61
CA PRO A 265 1.14 6.18 17.29
C PRO A 265 1.84 4.89 16.84
N LEU A 266 2.39 4.87 15.62
CA LEU A 266 3.01 3.69 15.01
C LEU A 266 4.55 3.74 15.01
N ILE A 267 5.14 4.80 15.57
CA ILE A 267 6.60 5.00 15.63
C ILE A 267 7.37 3.77 16.17
N PRO A 268 6.95 3.10 17.26
CA PRO A 268 7.68 1.91 17.73
C PRO A 268 7.75 0.78 16.69
N GLN A 269 6.66 0.56 15.93
CA GLN A 269 6.61 -0.46 14.89
C GLN A 269 7.49 -0.05 13.70
N ILE A 270 7.40 1.22 13.31
CA ILE A 270 8.20 1.81 12.22
C ILE A 270 9.70 1.71 12.56
N HIS A 271 10.13 2.14 13.75
CA HIS A 271 11.54 2.08 14.16
C HIS A 271 12.08 0.66 14.13
N LYS A 272 11.38 -0.29 14.76
CA LYS A 272 11.77 -1.70 14.73
C LYS A 272 12.03 -2.18 13.30
N ARG A 273 11.08 -1.90 12.39
CA ARG A 273 11.18 -2.38 11.02
C ARG A 273 12.25 -1.66 10.20
N LEU A 274 12.39 -0.34 10.32
CA LEU A 274 13.46 0.41 9.68
C LEU A 274 14.85 -0.04 10.18
N VAL A 275 14.99 -0.31 11.47
CA VAL A 275 16.21 -0.85 12.07
C VAL A 275 16.51 -2.25 11.52
N ASP A 276 15.51 -3.09 11.25
CA ASP A 276 15.69 -4.38 10.55
C ASP A 276 16.20 -4.20 9.11
N LEU A 277 15.68 -3.22 8.37
CA LEU A 277 16.14 -2.91 7.01
C LEU A 277 17.62 -2.52 6.95
N LEU A 278 18.18 -1.91 8.00
CA LEU A 278 19.61 -1.57 8.07
C LEU A 278 20.53 -2.80 7.94
N SER A 279 20.03 -4.01 8.25
CA SER A 279 20.81 -5.25 8.17
C SER A 279 20.67 -6.00 6.84
N ILE A 280 19.76 -5.57 5.97
CA ILE A 280 19.55 -6.22 4.68
C ILE A 280 20.71 -5.87 3.75
N GLN A 281 21.23 -6.85 3.01
CA GLN A 281 22.19 -6.63 1.94
C GLN A 281 21.50 -6.06 0.69
N ALA A 282 20.93 -4.87 0.84
CA ALA A 282 20.30 -4.11 -0.23
C ALA A 282 20.61 -2.63 0.01
N VAL A 283 21.46 -2.08 -0.87
CA VAL A 283 21.99 -0.71 -0.81
C VAL A 283 20.84 0.29 -0.73
N ASP A 284 19.85 0.17 -1.63
CA ASP A 284 18.73 1.11 -1.69
C ASP A 284 17.83 1.03 -0.44
N ALA A 285 17.54 -0.18 0.05
CA ALA A 285 16.74 -0.36 1.26
C ALA A 285 17.44 0.20 2.50
N GLN A 286 18.75 0.00 2.63
CA GLN A 286 19.54 0.58 3.71
C GLN A 286 19.56 2.11 3.62
N ALA A 287 19.72 2.68 2.43
CA ALA A 287 19.68 4.12 2.20
C ALA A 287 18.30 4.72 2.55
N ALA A 288 17.21 4.09 2.10
CA ALA A 288 15.84 4.50 2.42
C ALA A 288 15.56 4.43 3.92
N ALA A 289 15.99 3.35 4.59
CA ALA A 289 15.83 3.19 6.02
C ALA A 289 16.60 4.24 6.84
N VAL A 290 17.87 4.50 6.49
CA VAL A 290 18.65 5.58 7.12
C VAL A 290 18.01 6.95 6.84
N GLY A 291 17.53 7.19 5.63
CA GLY A 291 16.84 8.44 5.28
C GLY A 291 15.58 8.67 6.12
N ALA A 292 14.76 7.63 6.29
CA ALA A 292 13.56 7.70 7.10
C ALA A 292 13.88 7.90 8.59
N LEU A 293 14.83 7.12 9.14
CA LEU A 293 15.27 7.27 10.53
C LEU A 293 15.84 8.66 10.81
N TYR A 294 16.62 9.21 9.88
CA TYR A 294 17.16 10.56 9.97
C TYR A 294 16.04 11.60 10.08
N ASN A 295 15.01 11.53 9.23
CA ASN A 295 13.91 12.47 9.31
C ASN A 295 13.09 12.28 10.60
N LEU A 296 12.87 11.03 11.05
CA LEU A 296 12.13 10.73 12.28
C LEU A 296 12.79 11.29 13.54
N VAL A 297 14.11 11.21 13.66
CA VAL A 297 14.83 11.74 14.85
C VAL A 297 14.83 13.27 14.92
N GLU A 298 14.61 13.95 13.80
CA GLU A 298 14.52 15.41 13.75
C GLU A 298 13.14 15.92 14.22
N VAL A 299 12.09 15.09 14.15
CA VAL A 299 10.70 15.51 14.46
C VAL A 299 10.55 15.95 15.91
N ASN A 300 10.79 15.04 16.85
CA ASN A 300 10.55 15.30 18.27
C ASN A 300 11.44 14.43 19.18
N MET A 301 11.47 14.80 20.46
CA MET A 301 12.21 14.09 21.50
C MET A 301 11.75 12.63 21.64
N ASP A 302 10.44 12.37 21.56
CA ASP A 302 9.87 11.03 21.73
C ASP A 302 10.37 10.04 20.67
N CYS A 303 10.54 10.47 19.42
CA CYS A 303 11.15 9.67 18.36
C CYS A 303 12.61 9.31 18.69
N ARG A 304 13.41 10.27 19.20
CA ARG A 304 14.79 10.02 19.62
C ARG A 304 14.89 9.02 20.77
N LEU A 305 14.02 9.14 21.77
CA LEU A 305 13.99 8.20 22.91
C LEU A 305 13.56 6.79 22.49
N LYS A 306 12.54 6.70 21.63
CA LYS A 306 12.06 5.42 21.10
C LYS A 306 13.08 4.74 20.20
N LEU A 307 13.80 5.49 19.37
CA LEU A 307 14.83 4.89 18.50
C LEU A 307 16.04 4.40 19.31
N ALA A 308 16.51 5.17 20.29
CA ALA A 308 17.63 4.76 21.13
C ALA A 308 17.33 3.52 21.99
N SER A 309 16.07 3.33 22.39
CA SER A 309 15.62 2.15 23.11
C SER A 309 15.29 0.95 22.19
N GLU A 310 15.21 1.15 20.88
CA GLU A 310 15.00 0.08 19.92
C GLU A 310 16.21 -0.86 19.86
N ARG A 311 15.93 -2.16 19.90
CA ARG A 311 16.96 -3.18 19.97
C ARG A 311 17.81 -3.15 18.71
N TRP A 312 19.13 -3.08 18.88
CA TRP A 312 20.14 -3.07 17.81
C TRP A 312 20.17 -1.81 16.95
N ALA A 313 19.42 -0.76 17.28
CA ALA A 313 19.44 0.48 16.51
C ALA A 313 20.85 1.06 16.44
N VAL A 314 21.51 1.22 17.59
CA VAL A 314 22.86 1.79 17.70
C VAL A 314 23.90 0.88 17.04
N ASP A 315 23.88 -0.43 17.32
CA ASP A 315 24.78 -1.41 16.70
C ASP A 315 24.72 -1.38 15.18
N ARG A 316 23.50 -1.35 14.61
CA ARG A 316 23.28 -1.39 13.16
C ARG A 316 23.67 -0.07 12.51
N LEU A 317 23.40 1.08 13.14
CA LEU A 317 23.89 2.38 12.67
C LEU A 317 25.42 2.44 12.67
N LEU A 318 26.07 1.95 13.74
CA LEU A 318 27.52 1.84 13.80
C LEU A 318 28.08 0.93 12.70
N LYS A 319 27.40 -0.18 12.40
CA LYS A 319 27.76 -1.07 11.30
C LYS A 319 27.70 -0.35 9.95
N VAL A 320 26.65 0.42 9.66
CA VAL A 320 26.53 1.23 8.42
C VAL A 320 27.70 2.22 8.26
N ILE A 321 28.22 2.75 9.36
CA ILE A 321 29.35 3.68 9.34
C ILE A 321 30.68 2.93 9.18
N LYS A 322 30.87 1.81 9.91
CA LYS A 322 32.09 0.98 9.89
C LYS A 322 32.27 0.21 8.57
N THR A 323 31.18 -0.17 7.91
CA THR A 323 31.19 -0.78 6.56
C THR A 323 30.58 0.21 5.57
N PRO A 324 31.39 1.08 4.95
CA PRO A 324 30.88 2.25 4.24
C PRO A 324 29.94 1.88 3.09
N HIS A 325 28.78 2.54 3.08
CA HIS A 325 27.82 2.48 1.99
C HIS A 325 28.38 3.16 0.73
N PRO A 326 28.06 2.69 -0.50
CA PRO A 326 28.55 3.33 -1.73
C PRO A 326 28.11 4.79 -1.89
N VAL A 327 27.02 5.19 -1.23
CA VAL A 327 26.54 6.58 -1.15
C VAL A 327 27.02 7.21 0.16
N PRO A 328 27.99 8.15 0.14
CA PRO A 328 28.58 8.76 1.35
C PRO A 328 27.58 9.45 2.28
N GLU A 329 26.51 9.99 1.69
CA GLU A 329 25.44 10.69 2.40
C GLU A 329 24.71 9.78 3.39
N VAL A 330 24.62 8.47 3.11
CA VAL A 330 23.99 7.50 4.00
C VAL A 330 24.79 7.36 5.29
N CYS A 331 26.11 7.20 5.21
CA CYS A 331 26.98 7.14 6.39
C CYS A 331 26.97 8.47 7.17
N ARG A 332 26.91 9.62 6.46
CA ARG A 332 26.79 10.94 7.10
C ARG A 332 25.50 11.07 7.91
N LYS A 333 24.36 10.69 7.32
CA LYS A 333 23.06 10.68 8.00
C LYS A 333 23.05 9.70 9.18
N ALA A 334 23.66 8.52 9.04
CA ALA A 334 23.79 7.58 10.16
C ALA A 334 24.56 8.18 11.35
N ALA A 335 25.65 8.90 11.09
CA ALA A 335 26.40 9.61 12.15
C ALA A 335 25.55 10.72 12.79
N MET A 336 24.81 11.50 12.00
CA MET A 336 23.90 12.53 12.52
C MET A 336 22.72 11.95 13.32
N ILE A 337 22.23 10.77 12.97
CA ILE A 337 21.22 10.07 13.78
C ILE A 337 21.82 9.82 15.17
N LEU A 338 23.02 9.23 15.26
CA LEU A 338 23.68 8.98 16.54
C LEU A 338 23.94 10.27 17.33
N GLU A 339 24.36 11.34 16.66
CA GLU A 339 24.55 12.67 17.26
C GLU A 339 23.25 13.20 17.88
N ASN A 340 22.13 13.13 17.15
CA ASN A 340 20.80 13.47 17.65
C ASN A 340 20.38 12.60 18.85
N LEU A 341 20.63 11.29 18.81
CA LEU A 341 20.27 10.40 19.92
C LEU A 341 21.04 10.74 21.20
N VAL A 342 22.32 11.11 21.10
CA VAL A 342 23.17 11.48 22.24
C VAL A 342 22.78 12.83 22.83
N SER A 343 22.24 13.75 22.01
CA SER A 343 21.79 15.06 22.48
C SER A 343 20.72 14.96 23.58
N GLU A 344 19.99 13.84 23.64
CA GLU A 344 18.96 13.56 24.62
C GLU A 344 19.53 12.96 25.92
N PRO A 345 19.43 13.65 27.07
CA PRO A 345 20.05 13.19 28.32
C PRO A 345 19.57 11.81 28.78
N GLN A 346 18.33 11.44 28.47
CA GLN A 346 17.73 10.16 28.86
C GLN A 346 18.34 8.97 28.12
N ASN A 347 18.88 9.18 26.91
CA ASN A 347 19.53 8.13 26.13
C ASN A 347 20.96 7.84 26.59
N ARG A 348 21.54 8.70 27.42
CA ARG A 348 22.94 8.59 27.86
C ARG A 348 23.27 7.23 28.44
N GLY A 349 22.41 6.68 29.30
CA GLY A 349 22.64 5.36 29.92
C GLY A 349 22.76 4.23 28.89
N LEU A 350 21.98 4.30 27.81
CA LEU A 350 22.01 3.33 26.72
C LEU A 350 23.24 3.52 25.82
N LEU A 351 23.61 4.77 25.55
CA LEU A 351 24.67 5.12 24.60
C LEU A 351 26.08 5.02 25.18
N LEU A 352 26.25 5.13 26.52
CA LEU A 352 27.54 4.93 27.18
C LEU A 352 28.13 3.53 26.96
N ALA A 353 27.28 2.51 26.75
CA ALA A 353 27.75 1.16 26.41
C ALA A 353 28.55 1.11 25.09
N TYR A 354 28.42 2.12 24.23
CA TYR A 354 29.08 2.23 22.93
C TYR A 354 30.23 3.25 22.91
N GLU A 355 30.63 3.79 24.07
CA GLU A 355 31.70 4.81 24.18
C GLU A 355 32.99 4.38 23.49
N ASN A 356 33.44 3.14 23.71
CA ASN A 356 34.64 2.60 23.06
C ASN A 356 34.50 2.57 21.53
N ALA A 357 33.33 2.20 21.00
CA ALA A 357 33.09 2.18 19.56
C ALA A 357 33.06 3.59 18.95
N PHE A 358 32.55 4.57 19.68
CA PHE A 358 32.60 5.99 19.26
C PHE A 358 34.03 6.53 19.28
N ALA A 359 34.83 6.19 20.30
CA ALA A 359 36.24 6.55 20.36
C ALA A 359 37.05 5.92 19.22
N GLU A 360 36.85 4.63 18.92
CA GLU A 360 37.45 3.99 17.76
C GLU A 360 37.14 4.74 16.46
N LEU A 361 35.87 5.10 16.23
CA LEU A 361 35.44 5.81 15.01
C LEU A 361 36.00 7.23 14.94
N LEU A 362 36.14 7.93 16.07
CA LEU A 362 36.80 9.24 16.13
C LEU A 362 38.25 9.16 15.61
N PHE A 363 38.96 8.08 15.92
CA PHE A 363 40.37 7.91 15.55
C PHE A 363 40.59 7.14 14.23
N GLN A 364 39.55 6.53 13.62
CA GLN A 364 39.70 5.62 12.48
C GLN A 364 39.68 6.28 11.09
N ASP A 365 39.09 7.46 10.90
CA ASP A 365 39.23 8.26 9.67
C ASP A 365 38.59 9.64 9.88
N GLY A 366 39.18 10.71 9.32
CA GLY A 366 38.79 12.10 9.63
C GLY A 366 37.43 12.57 9.09
N LYS A 367 36.70 11.73 8.36
CA LYS A 367 35.47 12.14 7.65
C LYS A 367 34.29 12.43 8.57
N TYR A 368 34.21 11.70 9.69
CA TYR A 368 33.13 11.82 10.67
C TYR A 368 33.66 12.16 12.08
N SER A 369 34.95 12.47 12.19
CA SER A 369 35.62 12.74 13.47
C SER A 369 34.93 13.83 14.26
N ASP A 370 34.47 14.90 13.61
CA ASP A 370 33.79 16.01 14.28
C ASP A 370 32.47 15.58 14.93
N SER A 371 31.66 14.77 14.24
CA SER A 371 30.42 14.23 14.82
C SER A 371 30.71 13.29 15.99
N PHE A 372 31.71 12.41 15.87
CA PHE A 372 32.07 11.50 16.97
C PHE A 372 32.73 12.22 18.16
N ALA A 373 33.47 13.30 17.91
CA ALA A 373 33.98 14.18 18.97
C ALA A 373 32.83 14.86 19.73
N ARG A 374 31.81 15.37 19.01
CA ARG A 374 30.61 15.95 19.64
C ARG A 374 29.81 14.91 20.43
N ILE A 375 29.65 13.70 19.89
CA ILE A 375 29.01 12.58 20.59
C ILE A 375 29.74 12.29 21.91
N LEU A 376 31.06 12.10 21.88
CA LEU A 376 31.84 11.81 23.08
C LEU A 376 31.84 12.99 24.06
N TYR A 377 31.90 14.22 23.55
CA TYR A 377 31.77 15.41 24.38
C TYR A 377 30.42 15.41 25.11
N GLU A 378 29.31 15.19 24.43
CA GLU A 378 27.99 15.17 25.09
C GLU A 378 27.84 14.00 26.07
N LEU A 379 28.41 12.83 25.75
CA LEU A 379 28.48 11.68 26.65
C LEU A 379 29.40 11.89 27.86
N THR A 380 30.30 12.87 27.85
CA THR A 380 31.22 13.13 28.98
C THR A 380 30.86 14.42 29.71
N ALA A 381 30.70 15.54 29.02
CA ALA A 381 30.52 16.89 29.55
C ALA A 381 29.27 17.09 30.41
N ARG A 382 28.17 16.38 30.11
CA ARG A 382 26.93 16.46 30.93
C ARG A 382 26.95 15.55 32.16
N SER A 383 28.12 15.11 32.65
CA SER A 383 28.24 14.41 33.92
C SER A 383 27.99 15.34 35.11
N ASN A 384 26.74 15.77 35.31
CA ASN A 384 26.33 16.45 36.54
C ASN A 384 25.92 15.41 37.60
N SER A 385 26.89 15.17 38.49
CA SER A 385 26.78 15.12 39.96
C SER A 385 26.23 13.91 40.72
N ARG A 386 26.35 12.67 40.22
CA ARG A 386 26.31 11.47 41.11
C ARG A 386 27.31 10.37 40.73
N VAL A 387 28.53 10.73 40.32
CA VAL A 387 29.63 9.79 40.46
C VAL A 387 29.95 9.76 41.95
N ALA A 388 29.48 8.71 42.63
CA ALA A 388 29.93 8.37 43.97
C ALA A 388 31.46 8.41 43.96
N SER A 389 32.04 9.22 44.83
CA SER A 389 33.49 9.21 45.03
C SER A 389 33.87 7.80 45.47
N ALA A 390 34.38 6.99 44.55
CA ALA A 390 35.19 5.85 44.94
C ALA A 390 36.41 6.46 45.62
N ARG A 391 36.41 6.45 46.96
CA ARG A 391 37.62 6.68 47.76
C ARG A 391 38.64 5.66 47.27
N GLY A 392 39.56 6.10 46.43
CA GLY A 392 40.78 5.35 46.12
C GLY A 392 41.56 5.20 47.41
N ILE A 393 41.51 4.01 48.00
CA ILE A 393 42.48 3.57 49.00
C ILE A 393 43.74 3.27 48.19
N TRP A 394 44.74 4.14 48.31
CA TRP A 394 46.10 3.82 47.90
C TRP A 394 46.65 2.81 48.92
N GLY A 395 47.07 1.64 48.43
CA GLY A 395 47.80 0.61 49.16
C GLY A 395 48.99 0.16 48.34
#